data_AF-A0A645GRA5-F1
#
_entry.id   AF-A0A645GRA5-F1
#
_cell.length_a   1.000
_cell.length_b   1.000
_cell.length_c   1.000
_cell.angle_alpha   90.00
_cell.angle_beta   90.00
_cell.angle_gamma   90.00
#
_symmetry.space_group_name_H-M   'P 1'
#
loop_
_entity.id
_entity.type
_entity.pdbx_description
1 polymer ?
#
loop_
_entity_poly.entity_id
_entity_poly.type
_entity_poly.pdbx_seq_one_letter_code
_entity_poly.pdbx_strand_id
1 'polypeptide(L)'
;MKRTGARADYEDVGEEIYRLREDKQKLQLESAGRDEQKKRITEMGTFLREQPTALTEYDEPLVRRLIEKVTIYEGKFTVEFKSGVTVDVNE
;
A
#
# COMPACT_ATOMS: atom_id res chain seq x y z
N MET A 1 38.30 0.45 48.78
CA MET A 1 37.82 1.79 48.34
C MET A 1 36.30 1.76 48.28
N LYS A 2 35.61 2.49 49.18
CA LYS A 2 34.14 2.62 49.16
C LYS A 2 33.75 3.45 47.94
N ARG A 3 33.05 2.85 46.97
CA ARG A 3 32.30 3.59 45.95
C ARG A 3 31.17 4.32 46.70
N THR A 4 31.26 5.64 46.75
CA THR A 4 30.22 6.51 47.35
C THR A 4 28.98 6.46 46.47
N GLY A 5 27.86 5.96 46.99
CA GLY A 5 26.63 5.64 46.24
C GLY A 5 26.17 6.70 45.24
N ALA A 6 26.29 7.98 45.61
CA ALA A 6 25.93 9.10 44.73
C ALA A 6 26.63 9.10 43.35
N ARG A 7 27.87 8.60 43.25
CA ARG A 7 28.62 8.60 41.98
C ARG A 7 28.17 7.45 41.05
N ALA A 8 27.69 6.35 41.62
CA ALA A 8 27.08 5.26 40.86
C ALA A 8 25.70 5.69 40.32
N ASP A 9 24.91 6.41 41.13
CA ASP A 9 23.60 6.92 40.69
C ASP A 9 23.72 7.88 39.48
N TYR A 10 24.76 8.73 39.43
CA TYR A 10 25.00 9.60 38.27
C TYR A 10 25.45 8.83 37.02
N GLU A 11 26.14 7.71 37.19
CA GLU A 11 26.58 6.85 36.09
C GLU A 11 25.38 6.11 35.49
N ASP A 12 24.49 5.58 36.34
CA ASP A 12 23.24 4.93 35.95
C ASP A 12 22.30 5.89 35.18
N VAL A 13 22.17 7.13 35.66
CA VAL A 13 21.40 8.17 34.95
C VAL A 13 22.03 8.50 33.59
N GLY A 14 23.36 8.50 33.51
CA GLY A 14 24.08 8.69 32.26
C GLY A 14 23.75 7.60 31.23
N GLU A 15 23.86 6.33 31.64
CA GLU A 15 23.51 5.17 30.80
C GLU A 15 22.06 5.21 30.32
N GLU A 16 21.13 5.58 31.21
CA GLU A 16 19.71 5.75 30.88
C GLU A 16 19.50 6.83 29.80
N ILE A 17 20.18 7.98 29.91
CA ILE A 17 20.11 9.05 28.92
C ILE A 17 20.60 8.58 27.56
N TYR A 18 21.68 7.78 27.50
CA TYR A 18 22.17 7.22 26.25
C TYR A 18 21.17 6.26 25.64
N ARG A 19 20.64 5.32 26.42
CA ARG A 19 19.61 4.36 25.95
C ARG A 19 18.38 5.06 25.39
N LEU A 20 17.85 6.05 26.12
CA LEU A 20 16.67 6.81 25.68
C LEU A 20 16.93 7.60 24.39
N ARG A 21 18.16 8.06 24.14
CA ARG A 21 18.52 8.73 22.89
C ARG A 21 18.53 7.76 21.70
N GLU A 22 19.09 6.57 21.89
CA GLU A 22 19.08 5.53 20.86
C GLU A 22 17.64 5.09 20.53
N ASP A 23 16.82 4.84 21.55
CA ASP A 23 15.41 4.48 21.37
C ASP A 23 14.64 5.57 20.63
N LYS A 24 14.87 6.85 20.99
CA LYS A 24 14.26 7.98 20.30
C LYS A 24 14.65 8.02 18.81
N GLN A 25 15.94 7.84 18.49
CA GLN A 25 16.40 7.84 17.10
C GLN A 25 15.77 6.69 16.31
N LYS A 26 15.71 5.49 16.90
CA LYS A 26 15.06 4.33 16.28
C LYS A 26 13.58 4.61 15.98
N LEU A 27 12.84 5.11 16.96
CA LEU A 27 11.42 5.44 16.79
C LEU A 27 11.18 6.53 15.73
N GLN A 28 12.10 7.51 15.62
CA GLN A 28 12.02 8.54 14.58
C GLN A 28 12.19 7.96 13.17
N LEU A 29 13.16 7.06 12.98
CA LEU A 29 13.38 6.38 11.71
C LEU A 29 12.17 5.50 11.33
N GLU A 30 11.64 4.74 12.29
CA GLU A 30 10.43 3.94 12.09
C GLU A 30 9.21 4.79 11.77
N SER A 31 9.06 5.96 12.39
CA SER A 31 7.99 6.90 12.07
C SER A 31 8.11 7.44 10.66
N ALA A 32 9.31 7.86 10.24
CA ALA A 32 9.55 8.36 8.89
C ALA A 32 9.19 7.32 7.82
N GLY A 33 9.56 6.05 8.02
CA GLY A 33 9.19 4.96 7.11
C GLY A 33 7.68 4.73 7.03
N ARG A 34 6.95 4.81 8.16
CA ARG A 34 5.48 4.71 8.17
C ARG A 34 4.81 5.89 7.46
N ASP A 35 5.33 7.09 7.63
CA ASP A 35 4.77 8.29 6.99
C ASP A 35 4.98 8.27 5.47
N GLU A 36 6.13 7.78 5.00
CA GLU A 36 6.36 7.54 3.57
C GLU A 36 5.38 6.50 3.00
N GLN A 37 5.15 5.39 3.70
CA GLN A 37 4.18 4.37 3.28
C GLN A 37 2.77 4.97 3.17
N LYS A 38 2.33 5.74 4.18
CA LYS A 38 1.03 6.44 4.14
C LYS A 38 0.92 7.41 2.98
N LYS A 39 1.99 8.16 2.70
CA LYS A 39 2.05 9.07 1.56
C LYS A 39 1.84 8.32 0.24
N ARG A 40 2.54 7.22 0.02
CA ARG A 40 2.39 6.39 -1.20
C ARG A 40 0.98 5.82 -1.37
N ILE A 41 0.36 5.35 -0.28
CA ILE A 41 -1.04 4.87 -0.30
C ILE A 41 -1.99 6.00 -0.70
N THR A 42 -1.77 7.19 -0.15
CA THR A 42 -2.59 8.38 -0.46
C THR A 42 -2.44 8.80 -1.91
N GLU A 43 -1.20 8.85 -2.41
CA GLU A 43 -0.89 9.16 -3.81
C GLU A 43 -1.53 8.15 -4.77
N MET A 44 -1.42 6.85 -4.49
CA MET A 44 -2.08 5.80 -5.29
C MET A 44 -3.60 5.95 -5.28
N GLY A 45 -4.19 6.24 -4.10
CA GLY A 45 -5.62 6.45 -3.99
C GLY A 45 -6.09 7.66 -4.81
N THR A 46 -5.32 8.75 -4.82
CA THR A 46 -5.61 9.93 -5.63
C THR A 46 -5.46 9.65 -7.12
N PHE A 47 -4.37 8.99 -7.53
CA PHE A 47 -4.16 8.58 -8.92
C PHE A 47 -5.35 7.79 -9.48
N LEU A 48 -5.84 6.80 -8.73
CA LEU A 48 -6.98 5.98 -9.15
C LEU A 48 -8.29 6.77 -9.28
N ARG A 49 -8.50 7.80 -8.45
CA ARG A 49 -9.70 8.66 -8.50
C ARG A 49 -9.66 9.68 -9.63
N GLU A 50 -8.47 10.12 -10.03
CA GLU A 50 -8.29 11.05 -11.15
C GLU A 50 -8.44 10.36 -12.50
N GLN A 51 -8.33 9.03 -12.56
CA GLN A 51 -8.56 8.31 -13.80
C GLN A 51 -10.04 8.39 -14.21
N PRO A 52 -10.33 8.60 -15.51
CA PRO A 52 -11.70 8.53 -16.02
C PRO A 52 -12.25 7.13 -15.78
N THR A 53 -13.28 7.02 -14.93
CA THR A 53 -13.96 5.74 -14.67
C THR A 53 -14.96 5.39 -15.77
N ALA A 54 -15.39 6.39 -16.54
CA ALA A 54 -16.30 6.21 -17.66
C ALA A 54 -15.50 5.89 -18.93
N LEU A 55 -15.70 4.70 -19.48
CA LEU A 55 -15.29 4.37 -20.84
C LEU A 55 -16.26 5.06 -21.80
N THR A 56 -16.00 6.32 -22.13
CA THR A 56 -16.83 7.12 -23.06
C THR A 56 -16.60 6.72 -24.52
N GLU A 57 -15.44 6.12 -24.81
CA GLU A 57 -15.03 5.68 -26.13
C GLU A 57 -14.55 4.23 -26.09
N TYR A 58 -14.77 3.52 -27.20
CA TYR A 58 -14.31 2.15 -27.36
C TYR A 58 -12.82 2.12 -27.66
N ASP A 59 -12.03 1.52 -26.76
CA ASP A 59 -10.60 1.27 -26.92
C ASP A 59 -10.37 -0.23 -27.15
N GLU A 60 -10.11 -0.61 -28.40
CA GLU A 60 -9.93 -2.01 -28.78
C GLU A 60 -8.75 -2.70 -28.06
N PRO A 61 -7.53 -2.11 -28.01
CA PRO A 61 -6.44 -2.65 -27.18
C PRO A 61 -6.84 -2.89 -25.73
N LEU A 62 -7.57 -1.95 -25.10
CA LEU A 62 -8.02 -2.08 -23.72
C LEU A 62 -9.03 -3.23 -23.56
N VAL A 63 -10.03 -3.29 -24.44
CA VAL A 63 -11.07 -4.35 -24.40
C VAL A 63 -10.43 -5.72 -24.55
N ARG A 64 -9.54 -5.91 -25.52
CA ARG A 64 -8.79 -7.18 -25.68
C ARG A 64 -7.94 -7.53 -24.46
N ARG A 65 -7.39 -6.53 -23.77
CA ARG A 65 -6.60 -6.74 -22.55
C ARG A 65 -7.46 -7.19 -21.37
N LEU A 66 -8.70 -6.69 -21.29
CA LEU A 66 -9.63 -6.96 -20.18
C LEU A 66 -10.36 -8.30 -20.32
N ILE A 67 -10.57 -8.78 -21.54
CA ILE A 67 -11.19 -10.09 -21.81
C ILE A 67 -10.21 -11.21 -21.47
N GLU A 68 -10.70 -12.21 -20.74
CA GLU A 68 -10.00 -13.48 -20.49
C GLU A 68 -10.34 -14.49 -21.59
N LYS A 69 -11.63 -14.72 -21.86
CA LYS A 69 -12.10 -15.59 -22.96
C LYS A 69 -13.52 -15.23 -23.39
N VAL A 70 -13.88 -15.68 -24.58
CA VAL A 70 -15.24 -15.61 -25.13
C VAL A 70 -15.70 -17.03 -25.44
N THR A 71 -16.88 -17.41 -24.94
CA THR A 71 -17.50 -18.72 -25.22
C THR A 71 -18.74 -18.51 -26.07
N ILE A 72 -18.83 -19.20 -27.20
CA ILE A 72 -19.93 -19.06 -28.17
C ILE A 72 -20.88 -20.25 -28.00
N TYR A 73 -22.18 -19.95 -27.93
CA TYR A 73 -23.27 -20.92 -27.87
C TYR A 73 -24.25 -20.67 -29.03
N GLU A 74 -25.25 -21.53 -29.16
CA GLU A 74 -26.39 -21.27 -30.05
C GLU A 74 -27.24 -20.13 -29.47
N GLY A 75 -27.36 -19.01 -30.22
CA GLY A 75 -28.18 -17.85 -29.86
C GLY A 75 -27.62 -16.91 -28.78
N LYS A 76 -26.40 -17.16 -28.28
CA LYS A 76 -25.71 -16.24 -27.34
C LYS A 76 -24.20 -16.42 -27.31
N PHE A 77 -23.50 -15.44 -26.77
CA PHE A 77 -22.11 -15.57 -26.37
C PHE A 77 -21.88 -15.04 -24.94
N THR A 78 -20.94 -15.66 -24.25
CA THR A 78 -20.54 -15.30 -22.89
C THR A 78 -19.12 -14.75 -22.92
N VAL A 79 -18.95 -13.51 -22.43
CA VAL A 79 -17.65 -12.85 -22.28
C VAL A 79 -17.22 -12.92 -20.81
N GLU A 80 -16.06 -13.52 -20.56
CA GLU A 80 -15.44 -13.54 -19.23
C GLU A 80 -14.29 -12.54 -19.19
N PHE A 81 -14.35 -11.62 -18.24
CA PHE A 81 -13.30 -10.62 -18.00
C PHE A 81 -12.29 -11.14 -16.98
N LYS A 82 -11.07 -10.64 -17.05
CA LYS A 82 -10.00 -10.95 -16.07
C LYS A 82 -10.33 -10.58 -14.63
N SER A 83 -11.30 -9.69 -14.44
CA SER A 83 -11.86 -9.34 -13.13
C SER A 83 -12.74 -10.46 -12.53
N GLY A 84 -13.06 -11.50 -13.30
CA GLY A 84 -14.04 -12.53 -12.95
C GLY A 84 -15.49 -12.12 -13.25
N VAL A 85 -15.72 -10.93 -13.81
CA VAL A 85 -17.05 -10.51 -14.28
C VAL A 85 -17.40 -11.30 -15.54
N THR A 86 -18.63 -11.78 -15.61
CA THR A 86 -19.15 -12.50 -16.77
C THR A 86 -20.36 -11.77 -17.32
N VAL A 87 -20.42 -11.60 -18.64
CA VAL A 87 -21.53 -10.95 -19.34
C VAL A 87 -22.05 -11.88 -20.44
N ASP A 88 -23.34 -12.16 -20.40
CA ASP A 88 -24.04 -12.88 -21.47
C ASP A 88 -24.65 -11.87 -22.44
N VAL A 89 -24.40 -12.08 -23.73
CA VAL A 89 -24.96 -11.30 -24.82
C VAL A 89 -25.78 -12.26 -25.69
N ASN A 90 -27.08 -12.00 -25.80
CA ASN A 90 -27.96 -12.76 -26.68
C ASN A 90 -27.90 -12.18 -28.10
N GLU A 91 -28.11 -13.04 -29.09
CA GLU A 91 -28.26 -12.65 -30.51
C GLU A 91 -29.53 -11.82 -30.77
#